data_AF-A0A2E0L5J7-F1
#
_entry.id   AF-A0A2E0L5J7-F1
#
_cell.length_a   1.000
_cell.length_b   1.000
_cell.length_c   1.000
_cell.angle_alpha   90.00
_cell.angle_beta   90.00
_cell.angle_gamma   90.00
#
_symmetry.space_group_name_H-M   'P 1'
#
loop_
_entity.id
_entity.type
_entity.pdbx_description
1 polymer ?
#
loop_
_entity_poly.entity_id
_entity_poly.type
_entity_poly.pdbx_seq_one_letter_code
_entity_poly.pdbx_strand_id
1 'polypeptide(L)'
;MLTSDELLTRLIDPFTQLIQAITGEPVTIQQIAAAPHIVQGQSGSEVRVYDVTYDVAGQSAVTTPVVTKNATPLEQHVYHLLADQQQAVPPVVIPHLSDDERALICMGFAQVRPQNVIMSDPYHPLTSQVAQGLARLHAANRTHCPDWLPRASDNTMDELYLRATQTQWERCLRDNAFFAEFGAYSARLTQALEQFLALMDAFTAEGDMLTLINCDLHPDHIRLLADGTPVFIDWQQACYGPFYLDLVNYFTVESVLLYRDALADAGYAIPPAAFIERFREAGRYMGLRYLEVGLLAWQTGGDAWQQQRWFFHYCLTLALNGR
;
A
#
# COMPACT_ATOMS: atom_id res chain seq x y z
N MET A 1 -31.14 0.81 -5.57
CA MET A 1 -30.40 1.76 -4.70
C MET A 1 -31.10 1.75 -3.36
N LEU A 2 -30.37 1.45 -2.29
CA LEU A 2 -30.89 1.57 -0.91
C LEU A 2 -31.02 3.06 -0.57
N THR A 3 -31.99 3.39 0.28
CA THR A 3 -32.08 4.73 0.87
C THR A 3 -30.95 4.95 1.88
N SER A 4 -30.65 6.22 2.20
CA SER A 4 -29.61 6.56 3.20
C SER A 4 -29.88 5.89 4.56
N ASP A 5 -31.15 5.80 4.96
CA ASP A 5 -31.56 5.24 6.25
C ASP A 5 -31.42 3.71 6.30
N GLU A 6 -31.72 3.02 5.18
CA GLU A 6 -31.52 1.58 5.06
C GLU A 6 -30.03 1.19 5.10
N LEU A 7 -29.17 2.02 4.51
CA LEU A 7 -27.71 1.85 4.58
C LEU A 7 -27.20 2.02 6.02
N LEU A 8 -27.63 3.08 6.72
CA LEU A 8 -27.23 3.32 8.11
C LEU A 8 -27.67 2.21 9.05
N THR A 9 -28.88 1.67 8.86
CA THR A 9 -29.39 0.55 9.67
C THR A 9 -28.52 -0.70 9.54
N ARG A 10 -28.03 -0.99 8.32
CA ARG A 10 -27.11 -2.12 8.07
C ARG A 10 -25.70 -1.92 8.63
N LEU A 11 -25.34 -0.69 9.01
CA LEU A 11 -24.04 -0.36 9.57
C LEU A 11 -23.99 -0.47 11.10
N ILE A 12 -25.13 -0.57 11.78
CA ILE A 12 -25.18 -0.63 13.25
C ILE A 12 -24.38 -1.82 13.77
N ASP A 13 -24.70 -3.04 13.35
CA ASP A 13 -24.03 -4.25 13.83
C ASP A 13 -22.51 -4.25 13.55
N PRO A 14 -22.02 -3.97 12.33
CA PRO A 14 -20.59 -3.98 12.07
C PRO A 14 -19.86 -2.83 12.75
N PHE A 15 -20.48 -1.66 12.93
CA PHE A 15 -19.87 -0.59 13.72
C PHE A 15 -19.83 -0.92 15.20
N THR A 16 -20.86 -1.58 15.76
CA THR A 16 -20.84 -2.04 17.15
C THR A 16 -19.67 -3.00 17.36
N GLN A 17 -19.50 -3.99 16.49
CA GLN A 17 -18.38 -4.94 16.54
C GLN A 17 -17.02 -4.23 16.43
N LEU A 18 -16.90 -3.29 15.49
CA LEU A 18 -15.66 -2.56 15.26
C LEU A 18 -15.29 -1.70 16.49
N ILE A 19 -16.25 -0.96 17.03
CA ILE A 19 -16.02 -0.12 18.19
C ILE A 19 -15.69 -0.99 19.41
N GLN A 20 -16.38 -2.12 19.61
CA GLN A 20 -16.02 -3.09 20.66
C GLN A 20 -14.58 -3.61 20.51
N ALA A 21 -14.12 -3.87 19.29
CA ALA A 21 -12.75 -4.29 19.02
C ALA A 21 -11.73 -3.17 19.32
N ILE A 22 -12.10 -1.90 19.13
CA ILE A 22 -11.25 -0.74 19.41
C ILE A 22 -11.19 -0.45 20.92
N THR A 23 -12.33 -0.49 21.61
CA THR A 23 -12.44 -0.10 23.03
C THR A 23 -12.14 -1.25 23.99
N GLY A 24 -12.33 -2.49 23.55
CA GLY A 24 -12.32 -3.68 24.40
C GLY A 24 -13.56 -3.82 25.29
N GLU A 25 -14.57 -2.97 25.12
CA GLU A 25 -15.75 -2.86 25.98
C GLU A 25 -17.06 -2.98 25.18
N PRO A 26 -18.13 -3.56 25.75
CA PRO A 26 -19.45 -3.52 25.14
C PRO A 26 -19.94 -2.08 24.94
N VAL A 27 -20.46 -1.78 23.75
CA VAL A 27 -20.99 -0.45 23.41
C VAL A 27 -22.41 -0.51 22.88
N THR A 28 -23.13 0.62 23.03
CA THR A 28 -24.42 0.86 22.36
C THR A 28 -24.28 2.06 21.44
N ILE A 29 -24.49 1.88 20.14
CA ILE A 29 -24.48 2.98 19.18
C ILE A 29 -25.74 3.83 19.37
N GLN A 30 -25.53 5.13 19.56
CA GLN A 30 -26.58 6.13 19.67
C GLN A 30 -26.85 6.84 18.35
N GLN A 31 -25.79 7.11 17.58
CA GLN A 31 -25.90 7.86 16.33
C GLN A 31 -24.79 7.47 15.36
N ILE A 32 -25.15 7.43 14.07
CA ILE A 32 -24.21 7.33 12.96
C ILE A 32 -24.47 8.52 12.05
N ALA A 33 -23.46 9.33 11.79
CA ALA A 33 -23.53 10.45 10.85
C ALA A 33 -22.45 10.30 9.78
N ALA A 34 -22.80 10.46 8.51
CA ALA A 34 -21.79 10.52 7.45
C ALA A 34 -20.97 11.81 7.64
N ALA A 35 -19.65 11.68 7.73
CA ALA A 35 -18.76 12.83 7.83
C ALA A 35 -18.65 13.51 6.45
N PRO A 36 -18.54 14.85 6.39
CA PRO A 36 -18.47 15.61 5.13
C PRO A 36 -17.16 15.40 4.34
N HIS A 37 -16.27 14.53 4.80
CA HIS A 37 -14.96 14.30 4.21
C HIS A 37 -14.96 13.03 3.35
N ILE A 38 -15.01 13.20 2.03
CA ILE A 38 -14.59 12.18 1.08
C ILE A 38 -13.46 12.76 0.23
N VAL A 39 -12.31 12.09 0.25
CA VAL A 39 -11.39 12.11 -0.89
C VAL A 39 -11.46 10.70 -1.46
N GLN A 40 -12.11 10.56 -2.61
CA GLN A 40 -12.08 9.30 -3.35
C GLN A 40 -10.62 9.00 -3.69
N GLY A 41 -10.11 7.86 -3.23
CA GLY A 41 -8.78 7.39 -3.61
C GLY A 41 -8.76 7.03 -5.11
N GLN A 42 -7.56 6.93 -5.69
CA GLN A 42 -7.39 6.57 -7.11
C GLN A 42 -7.85 5.13 -7.42
N SER A 43 -8.08 4.30 -6.40
CA SER A 43 -8.42 2.88 -6.52
C SER A 43 -9.84 2.59 -7.02
N GLY A 44 -10.66 3.62 -7.26
CA GLY A 44 -12.04 3.50 -7.73
C GLY A 44 -13.01 2.90 -6.71
N SER A 45 -12.52 2.45 -5.56
CA SER A 45 -13.31 1.92 -4.46
C SER A 45 -14.06 3.05 -3.75
N GLU A 46 -15.35 2.84 -3.51
CA GLU A 46 -16.15 3.78 -2.72
C GLU A 46 -15.71 3.71 -1.25
N VAL A 47 -15.18 4.83 -0.76
CA VAL A 47 -14.74 5.00 0.63
C VAL A 47 -15.58 6.07 1.28
N ARG A 48 -16.12 5.79 2.47
CA ARG A 48 -16.94 6.73 3.24
C ARG A 48 -16.45 6.78 4.69
N VAL A 49 -16.54 7.96 5.31
CA VAL A 49 -16.22 8.16 6.71
C VAL A 49 -17.50 8.46 7.48
N TYR A 50 -17.63 7.90 8.67
CA TYR A 50 -18.78 8.10 9.55
C TYR A 50 -18.31 8.50 10.93
N ASP A 51 -18.96 9.49 11.53
CA ASP A 51 -18.88 9.77 12.95
C ASP A 51 -19.88 8.87 13.67
N VAL A 52 -19.36 7.96 14.51
CA VAL A 52 -20.17 7.02 15.30
C VAL A 52 -20.14 7.46 16.75
N THR A 53 -21.30 7.85 17.27
CA THR A 53 -21.48 8.19 18.68
C THR A 53 -22.05 6.99 19.42
N TYR A 54 -21.41 6.58 20.51
CA TYR A 54 -21.76 5.40 21.28
C TYR A 54 -21.55 5.60 22.77
N ASP A 55 -22.25 4.81 23.58
CA ASP A 55 -22.05 4.73 25.02
C ASP A 55 -21.19 3.52 25.37
N VAL A 56 -20.24 3.72 26.28
CA VAL A 56 -19.56 2.67 27.03
C VAL A 56 -20.17 2.65 28.43
N ALA A 57 -20.42 1.47 29.00
CA ALA A 57 -21.10 1.35 30.30
C ALA A 57 -20.47 2.26 31.38
N GLY A 58 -21.25 3.22 31.89
CA GLY A 58 -20.82 4.14 32.95
C GLY A 58 -19.96 5.33 32.49
N GLN A 59 -19.81 5.55 31.18
CA GLN A 59 -19.09 6.70 30.61
C GLN A 59 -20.03 7.62 29.82
N SER A 60 -19.61 8.86 29.63
CA SER A 60 -20.28 9.77 28.70
C SER A 60 -20.14 9.26 27.27
N ALA A 61 -21.14 9.55 26.42
CA ALA A 61 -21.10 9.22 25.01
C ALA A 61 -19.80 9.72 24.35
N VAL A 62 -19.17 8.84 23.56
CA VAL A 62 -17.95 9.12 22.81
C VAL A 62 -18.26 9.07 21.33
N THR A 63 -17.69 9.98 20.55
CA THR A 63 -17.76 9.95 19.10
C THR A 63 -16.41 9.51 18.53
N THR A 64 -16.41 8.50 17.67
CA THR A 64 -15.20 8.01 16.99
C THR A 64 -15.45 7.91 15.49
N PRO A 65 -14.52 8.43 14.66
CA PRO A 65 -14.62 8.28 13.22
C PRO A 65 -14.29 6.84 12.79
N VAL A 66 -15.07 6.31 11.86
CA VAL A 66 -14.86 4.99 11.23
C VAL A 66 -14.93 5.12 9.72
N VAL A 67 -14.30 4.19 9.01
CA VAL A 67 -14.26 4.13 7.55
C VAL A 67 -15.01 2.91 7.07
N THR A 68 -15.76 3.07 5.97
CA THR A 68 -16.17 1.93 5.16
C THR A 68 -15.52 1.97 3.80
N LYS A 69 -15.20 0.80 3.24
CA LYS A 69 -14.68 0.63 1.88
C LYS A 69 -15.39 -0.53 1.21
N ASN A 70 -15.74 -0.39 -0.06
CA ASN A 70 -16.18 -1.51 -0.88
C ASN A 70 -14.96 -2.25 -1.47
N ALA A 71 -14.42 -3.21 -0.72
CA ALA A 71 -13.14 -3.86 -0.96
C ALA A 71 -13.25 -5.06 -1.90
N THR A 72 -12.21 -5.30 -2.71
CA THR A 72 -12.10 -6.50 -3.55
C THR A 72 -11.99 -7.78 -2.71
N PRO A 73 -12.31 -8.98 -3.26
CA PRO A 73 -12.09 -10.25 -2.57
C PRO A 73 -10.67 -10.38 -2.01
N LEU A 74 -9.65 -10.05 -2.83
CA LEU A 74 -8.24 -10.02 -2.42
C LEU A 74 -8.03 -9.16 -1.17
N GLU A 75 -8.49 -7.91 -1.20
CA GLU A 75 -8.32 -6.98 -0.08
C GLU A 75 -9.06 -7.45 1.19
N GLN A 76 -10.25 -8.05 1.05
CA GLN A 76 -10.97 -8.62 2.18
C GLN A 76 -10.17 -9.75 2.84
N HIS A 77 -9.67 -10.70 2.05
CA HIS A 77 -8.87 -11.83 2.54
C HIS A 77 -7.58 -11.36 3.23
N VAL A 78 -6.91 -10.35 2.67
CA VAL A 78 -5.71 -9.76 3.30
C VAL A 78 -6.04 -9.11 4.63
N TYR A 79 -7.09 -8.28 4.70
CA TYR A 79 -7.48 -7.67 5.97
C TYR A 79 -7.90 -8.71 7.01
N HIS A 80 -8.61 -9.75 6.60
CA HIS A 80 -8.99 -10.85 7.50
C HIS A 80 -7.74 -11.54 8.07
N LEU A 81 -6.83 -11.97 7.20
CA LEU A 81 -5.58 -12.64 7.58
C LEU A 81 -4.74 -11.76 8.53
N LEU A 82 -4.52 -10.49 8.17
CA LEU A 82 -3.66 -9.59 8.92
C LEU A 82 -4.28 -9.19 10.26
N ALA A 83 -5.61 -9.05 10.33
CA ALA A 83 -6.31 -8.80 11.59
C ALA A 83 -6.23 -10.00 12.54
N ASP A 84 -6.46 -11.22 12.03
CA ASP A 84 -6.36 -12.46 12.81
C ASP A 84 -4.94 -12.67 13.36
N GLN A 85 -3.93 -12.27 12.58
CA GLN A 85 -2.51 -12.29 12.99
C GLN A 85 -2.10 -11.10 13.87
N GLN A 86 -3.01 -10.17 14.17
CA GLN A 86 -2.72 -8.93 14.92
C GLN A 86 -1.56 -8.12 14.32
N GLN A 87 -1.50 -8.06 13.00
CA GLN A 87 -0.51 -7.26 12.27
C GLN A 87 -0.90 -5.79 12.26
N ALA A 88 0.02 -4.94 11.78
CA ALA A 88 -0.13 -3.49 11.74
C ALA A 88 -1.12 -3.04 10.65
N VAL A 89 -2.39 -3.42 10.78
CA VAL A 89 -3.54 -2.93 10.01
C VAL A 89 -4.51 -2.22 10.96
N PRO A 90 -5.36 -1.30 10.47
CA PRO A 90 -6.41 -0.74 11.31
C PRO A 90 -7.32 -1.85 11.87
N PRO A 91 -7.89 -1.69 13.07
CA PRO A 91 -9.00 -2.52 13.53
C PRO A 91 -10.05 -2.59 12.42
N VAL A 92 -10.48 -3.80 12.06
CA VAL A 92 -11.32 -4.04 10.90
C VAL A 92 -12.38 -5.08 11.22
N VAL A 93 -13.58 -4.86 10.70
CA VAL A 93 -14.68 -5.81 10.69
C VAL A 93 -15.08 -6.06 9.24
N ILE A 94 -15.16 -7.34 8.88
CA ILE A 94 -15.56 -7.81 7.56
C ILE A 94 -16.86 -8.58 7.76
N PRO A 95 -18.04 -7.94 7.55
CA PRO A 95 -19.33 -8.56 7.89
C PRO A 95 -19.62 -9.80 7.06
N HIS A 96 -19.07 -9.86 5.85
CA HIS A 96 -19.17 -10.99 4.94
C HIS A 96 -17.89 -11.07 4.11
N LEU A 97 -17.17 -12.18 4.23
CA LEU A 97 -16.02 -12.50 3.37
C LEU A 97 -16.55 -13.09 2.06
N SER A 98 -16.24 -12.44 0.94
CA SER A 98 -16.64 -12.88 -0.41
C SER A 98 -15.43 -13.25 -1.23
N ASP A 99 -15.52 -14.38 -1.94
CA ASP A 99 -14.46 -14.85 -2.85
C ASP A 99 -14.57 -14.24 -4.25
N ASP A 100 -15.78 -13.82 -4.65
CA ASP A 100 -16.07 -13.45 -6.04
C ASP A 100 -16.43 -11.98 -6.22
N GLU A 101 -16.92 -11.33 -5.16
CA GLU A 101 -17.51 -9.99 -5.25
C GLU A 101 -16.88 -9.00 -4.27
N ARG A 102 -16.96 -7.72 -4.64
CA ARG A 102 -16.62 -6.66 -3.69
C ARG A 102 -17.61 -6.68 -2.54
N ALA A 103 -17.09 -6.55 -1.32
CA ALA A 103 -17.89 -6.48 -0.11
C ALA A 103 -17.45 -5.31 0.77
N LEU A 104 -18.36 -4.89 1.64
CA LEU A 104 -18.11 -3.84 2.59
C LEU A 104 -17.11 -4.32 3.65
N ILE A 105 -16.08 -3.51 3.91
CA ILE A 105 -15.25 -3.61 5.10
C ILE A 105 -15.42 -2.34 5.93
N CYS A 106 -15.40 -2.49 7.26
CA CYS A 106 -15.48 -1.39 8.22
C CYS A 106 -14.16 -1.31 8.99
N MET A 107 -13.52 -0.15 9.04
CA MET A 107 -12.20 0.03 9.65
C MET A 107 -12.17 1.22 10.61
N GLY A 108 -11.32 1.14 11.63
CA GLY A 108 -10.97 2.31 12.44
C GLY A 108 -10.33 3.40 11.59
N PHE A 109 -10.70 4.66 11.81
CA PHE A 109 -10.15 5.77 11.02
C PHE A 109 -8.74 6.14 11.48
N ALA A 110 -7.78 6.04 10.55
CA ALA A 110 -6.40 6.43 10.77
C ALA A 110 -6.08 7.65 9.89
N GLN A 111 -6.26 8.87 10.42
CA GLN A 111 -6.18 10.10 9.62
C GLN A 111 -4.76 10.68 9.50
N VAL A 112 -3.93 10.48 10.54
CA VAL A 112 -2.66 11.18 10.64
C VAL A 112 -1.67 10.57 9.66
N ARG A 113 -1.17 11.41 8.74
CA ARG A 113 -0.10 11.03 7.83
C ARG A 113 1.25 11.26 8.50
N PRO A 114 2.16 10.29 8.48
CA PRO A 114 3.49 10.45 9.05
C PRO A 114 4.42 11.31 8.17
N GLN A 115 4.01 11.61 6.93
CA GLN A 115 4.85 12.11 5.84
C GLN A 115 5.56 13.44 6.16
N ASN A 116 4.92 14.34 6.92
CA ASN A 116 5.54 15.61 7.34
C ASN A 116 6.63 15.45 8.41
N VAL A 117 6.69 14.28 9.06
CA VAL A 117 7.59 14.02 10.20
C VAL A 117 8.75 13.12 9.80
N ILE A 118 8.57 12.22 8.81
CA ILE A 118 9.54 11.16 8.50
C ILE A 118 10.44 11.49 7.31
N MET A 119 9.96 12.26 6.34
CA MET A 119 10.78 12.60 5.16
C MET A 119 11.96 13.54 5.51
N SER A 120 11.94 14.19 6.68
CA SER A 120 13.01 15.08 7.16
C SER A 120 14.03 14.42 8.08
N ASP A 121 13.70 13.28 8.70
CA ASP A 121 14.59 12.58 9.63
C ASP A 121 14.45 11.05 9.52
N PRO A 122 15.41 10.35 8.86
CA PRO A 122 15.39 8.89 8.73
C PRO A 122 15.50 8.16 10.08
N TYR A 123 15.92 8.85 11.15
CA TYR A 123 16.06 8.30 12.50
C TYR A 123 14.89 8.67 13.42
N HIS A 124 13.83 9.28 12.91
CA HIS A 124 12.64 9.57 13.70
C HIS A 124 12.09 8.28 14.33
N PRO A 125 11.66 8.26 15.61
CA PRO A 125 11.17 7.05 16.28
C PRO A 125 10.06 6.31 15.52
N LEU A 126 9.22 7.07 14.81
CA LEU A 126 8.15 6.52 13.99
C LEU A 126 8.67 5.67 12.81
N THR A 127 9.82 6.01 12.23
CA THR A 127 10.47 5.22 11.18
C THR A 127 10.83 3.83 11.71
N SER A 128 11.32 3.76 12.95
CA SER A 128 11.61 2.50 13.63
C SER A 128 10.33 1.69 13.89
N GLN A 129 9.23 2.34 14.29
CA GLN A 129 7.95 1.65 14.51
C GLN A 129 7.38 1.08 13.21
N VAL A 130 7.46 1.83 12.11
CA VAL A 130 7.06 1.36 10.77
C VAL A 130 7.93 0.18 10.33
N ALA A 131 9.25 0.29 10.49
CA ALA A 131 10.19 -0.80 10.19
C ALA A 131 9.85 -2.07 10.98
N GLN A 132 9.57 -1.96 12.28
CA GLN A 132 9.21 -3.09 13.13
C GLN A 132 7.86 -3.71 12.74
N GLY A 133 6.83 -2.89 12.50
CA GLY A 133 5.51 -3.35 12.08
C GLY A 133 5.57 -4.11 10.74
N LEU A 134 6.31 -3.57 9.77
CA LEU A 134 6.45 -4.17 8.45
C LEU A 134 7.31 -5.44 8.50
N ALA A 135 8.41 -5.44 9.26
CA ALA A 135 9.26 -6.61 9.42
C ALA A 135 8.53 -7.78 10.08
N ARG A 136 7.72 -7.50 11.12
CA ARG A 136 6.85 -8.51 11.75
C ARG A 136 5.83 -9.08 10.77
N LEU A 137 5.15 -8.22 10.01
CA LEU A 137 4.18 -8.63 9.01
C LEU A 137 4.83 -9.55 7.96
N HIS A 138 5.97 -9.13 7.42
CA HIS A 138 6.73 -9.92 6.44
C HIS A 138 7.25 -11.24 7.03
N ALA A 139 7.74 -11.23 8.26
CA ALA A 139 8.23 -12.45 8.90
C ALA A 139 7.10 -13.46 9.17
N ALA A 140 5.93 -12.99 9.61
CA ALA A 140 4.77 -13.83 9.89
C ALA A 140 4.17 -14.48 8.65
N ASN A 141 4.32 -13.85 7.49
CA ASN A 141 3.77 -14.30 6.21
C ASN A 141 4.85 -14.84 5.25
N ARG A 142 6.06 -15.09 5.75
CA ARG A 142 7.14 -15.71 4.97
C ARG A 142 6.87 -17.21 4.80
N THR A 143 7.36 -17.78 3.70
CA THR A 143 7.40 -19.23 3.41
C THR A 143 6.07 -19.92 3.14
N HIS A 144 4.94 -19.27 3.45
CA HIS A 144 3.61 -19.78 3.16
C HIS A 144 2.80 -18.75 2.37
N CYS A 145 2.51 -19.09 1.12
CA CYS A 145 1.59 -18.34 0.27
C CYS A 145 0.21 -18.98 0.36
N PRO A 146 -0.82 -18.27 0.86
CA PRO A 146 -2.19 -18.73 0.74
C PRO A 146 -2.59 -18.94 -0.72
N ASP A 147 -3.45 -19.91 -1.01
CA ASP A 147 -3.84 -20.27 -2.38
C ASP A 147 -4.61 -19.16 -3.11
N TRP A 148 -5.27 -18.27 -2.35
CA TRP A 148 -6.02 -17.12 -2.88
C TRP A 148 -5.12 -15.90 -3.17
N LEU A 149 -3.89 -15.87 -2.67
CA LEU A 149 -3.00 -14.72 -2.80
C LEU A 149 -2.23 -14.80 -4.14
N PRO A 150 -2.38 -13.83 -5.05
CA PRO A 150 -1.63 -13.83 -6.30
C PRO A 150 -0.13 -13.79 -6.04
N ARG A 151 0.68 -14.47 -6.87
CA ARG A 151 2.14 -14.36 -6.77
C ARG A 151 2.64 -13.30 -7.73
N ALA A 152 3.63 -12.53 -7.30
CA ALA A 152 4.32 -11.56 -8.15
C ALA A 152 4.90 -12.24 -9.42
N SER A 153 5.33 -13.50 -9.30
CA SER A 153 5.91 -14.32 -10.38
C SER A 153 4.89 -14.87 -11.38
N ASP A 154 3.59 -14.85 -11.09
CA ASP A 154 2.56 -15.45 -11.96
C ASP A 154 2.15 -14.46 -13.06
N ASN A 155 3.14 -13.83 -13.70
CA ASN A 155 3.02 -12.69 -14.59
C ASN A 155 2.25 -11.49 -14.02
N THR A 156 1.90 -11.46 -12.73
CA THR A 156 1.07 -10.39 -12.16
C THR A 156 1.79 -9.04 -12.26
N MET A 157 3.09 -9.00 -11.96
CA MET A 157 3.90 -7.78 -12.09
C MET A 157 4.16 -7.39 -13.54
N ASP A 158 4.39 -8.39 -14.39
CA ASP A 158 4.59 -8.22 -15.83
C ASP A 158 3.34 -7.67 -16.52
N GLU A 159 2.16 -8.20 -16.19
CA GLU A 159 0.90 -7.95 -16.88
C GLU A 159 0.20 -6.68 -16.39
N LEU A 160 0.30 -6.32 -15.10
CA LEU A 160 -0.46 -5.18 -14.57
C LEU A 160 0.22 -3.82 -14.75
N TYR A 161 1.55 -3.71 -14.57
CA TYR A 161 2.22 -2.40 -14.54
C TYR A 161 3.32 -2.24 -15.57
N LEU A 162 4.18 -3.25 -15.74
CA LEU A 162 5.37 -3.12 -16.56
C LEU A 162 5.05 -3.15 -18.05
N ARG A 163 4.21 -4.09 -18.52
CA ARG A 163 3.73 -4.12 -19.91
C ARG A 163 2.86 -2.92 -20.25
N ALA A 164 2.02 -2.47 -19.33
CA ALA A 164 1.20 -1.27 -19.51
C ALA A 164 2.11 -0.04 -19.72
N THR A 165 3.10 0.14 -18.85
CA THR A 165 4.12 1.20 -18.97
C THR A 165 4.90 1.12 -20.27
N GLN A 166 5.37 -0.07 -20.66
CA GLN A 166 6.10 -0.27 -21.91
C GLN A 166 5.24 0.06 -23.14
N THR A 167 4.02 -0.47 -23.19
CA THR A 167 3.07 -0.18 -24.28
C THR A 167 2.80 1.30 -24.40
N GLN A 168 2.64 1.97 -23.25
CA GLN A 168 2.39 3.40 -23.20
C GLN A 168 3.62 4.21 -23.63
N TRP A 169 4.82 3.80 -23.24
CA TRP A 169 6.08 4.40 -23.68
C TRP A 169 6.22 4.34 -25.20
N GLU A 170 6.01 3.15 -25.79
CA GLU A 170 6.06 2.94 -27.24
C GLU A 170 5.03 3.77 -28.00
N ARG A 171 3.84 3.98 -27.40
CA ARG A 171 2.83 4.90 -27.96
C ARG A 171 3.31 6.34 -27.92
N CYS A 172 3.87 6.81 -26.80
CA CYS A 172 4.41 8.17 -26.67
C CYS A 172 5.58 8.42 -27.63
N LEU A 173 6.44 7.43 -27.91
CA LEU A 173 7.53 7.56 -28.89
C LEU A 173 7.07 7.87 -30.33
N ARG A 174 5.78 7.70 -30.65
CA ARG A 174 5.22 8.08 -31.96
C ARG A 174 4.95 9.58 -32.06
N ASP A 175 4.95 10.29 -30.94
CA ASP A 175 4.91 11.74 -30.89
C ASP A 175 6.31 12.32 -31.11
N ASN A 176 6.46 13.21 -32.09
CA ASN A 176 7.76 13.78 -32.46
C ASN A 176 8.40 14.60 -31.34
N ALA A 177 7.61 15.34 -30.55
CA ALA A 177 8.12 16.14 -29.44
C ALA A 177 8.58 15.23 -28.29
N PHE A 178 7.82 14.18 -27.99
CA PHE A 178 8.23 13.18 -26.99
C PHE A 178 9.49 12.45 -27.43
N PHE A 179 9.54 12.00 -28.69
CA PHE A 179 10.71 11.32 -29.24
C PHE A 179 11.96 12.20 -29.20
N ALA A 180 11.83 13.48 -29.56
CA ALA A 180 12.95 14.42 -29.51
C ALA A 180 13.50 14.61 -28.10
N GLU A 181 12.64 14.58 -27.08
CA GLU A 181 13.05 14.78 -25.68
C GLU A 181 13.55 13.50 -25.01
N PHE A 182 12.84 12.38 -25.23
CA PHE A 182 13.02 11.16 -24.45
C PHE A 182 13.46 9.94 -25.26
N GLY A 183 13.47 10.01 -26.59
CA GLY A 183 13.77 8.86 -27.46
C GLY A 183 15.12 8.21 -27.16
N ALA A 184 16.12 9.00 -26.75
CA ALA A 184 17.46 8.52 -26.38
C ALA A 184 17.49 7.58 -25.16
N TYR A 185 16.46 7.59 -24.31
CA TYR A 185 16.40 6.71 -23.14
C TYR A 185 15.88 5.31 -23.46
N SER A 186 15.27 5.08 -24.62
CA SER A 186 14.51 3.85 -24.92
C SER A 186 15.33 2.57 -24.77
N ALA A 187 16.55 2.54 -25.31
CA ALA A 187 17.43 1.37 -25.21
C ALA A 187 17.84 1.09 -23.76
N ARG A 188 18.16 2.14 -23.00
CA ARG A 188 18.53 2.01 -21.59
C ARG A 188 17.35 1.61 -20.70
N LEU A 189 16.14 2.09 -21.00
CA LEU A 189 14.94 1.72 -20.28
C LEU A 189 14.58 0.25 -20.51
N THR A 190 14.74 -0.23 -21.76
CA THR A 190 14.56 -1.65 -22.09
C THR A 190 15.53 -2.52 -21.31
N GLN A 191 16.82 -2.17 -21.31
CA GLN A 191 17.83 -2.88 -20.54
C GLN A 191 17.53 -2.86 -19.03
N ALA A 192 17.11 -1.72 -18.49
CA ALA A 192 16.78 -1.61 -17.08
C ALA A 192 15.56 -2.45 -16.68
N LEU A 193 14.56 -2.56 -17.56
CA LEU A 193 13.42 -3.45 -17.37
C LEU A 193 13.87 -4.92 -17.35
N GLU A 194 14.67 -5.34 -18.33
CA GLU A 194 15.22 -6.71 -18.38
C GLU A 194 16.01 -7.07 -17.11
N GLN A 195 16.84 -6.14 -16.63
CA GLN A 195 17.60 -6.31 -15.38
C GLN A 195 16.69 -6.43 -14.16
N PHE A 196 15.63 -5.61 -14.08
CA PHE A 196 14.67 -5.68 -12.99
C PHE A 196 13.90 -7.01 -12.99
N LEU A 197 13.47 -7.49 -14.16
CA LEU A 197 12.78 -8.78 -14.28
C LEU A 197 13.69 -9.94 -13.87
N ALA A 198 14.94 -9.94 -14.32
CA ALA A 198 15.92 -10.95 -13.91
C ALA A 198 16.19 -10.94 -12.39
N LEU A 199 16.15 -9.77 -11.75
CA LEU A 199 16.24 -9.65 -10.29
C LEU A 199 15.01 -10.26 -9.60
N MET A 200 13.80 -10.02 -10.12
CA MET A 200 12.58 -10.60 -9.56
C MET A 200 12.56 -12.13 -9.69
N ASP A 201 13.06 -12.67 -10.80
CA ASP A 201 13.26 -14.10 -10.99
C ASP A 201 14.24 -14.67 -9.95
N ALA A 202 15.35 -13.97 -9.71
CA ALA A 202 16.33 -14.37 -8.71
C ALA A 202 15.74 -14.39 -7.29
N PHE A 203 15.00 -13.34 -6.90
CA PHE A 203 14.32 -13.31 -5.60
C PHE A 203 13.28 -14.42 -5.46
N THR A 204 12.54 -14.71 -6.53
CA THR A 204 11.55 -15.79 -6.55
C THR A 204 12.21 -17.15 -6.39
N ALA A 205 13.35 -17.37 -7.05
CA ALA A 205 14.11 -18.61 -6.98
C ALA A 205 14.77 -18.84 -5.60
N GLU A 206 15.26 -17.78 -4.95
CA GLU A 206 15.80 -17.86 -3.57
C GLU A 206 14.68 -18.18 -2.55
N GLY A 207 13.47 -17.64 -2.76
CA GLY A 207 12.25 -17.99 -2.02
C GLY A 207 12.17 -17.46 -0.59
N ASP A 208 13.29 -17.30 0.10
CA ASP A 208 13.40 -16.78 1.47
C ASP A 208 13.09 -15.28 1.61
N MET A 209 12.95 -14.56 0.50
CA MET A 209 12.52 -13.16 0.46
C MET A 209 11.03 -13.00 0.20
N LEU A 210 10.32 -14.09 -0.12
CA LEU A 210 8.93 -14.03 -0.49
C LEU A 210 8.03 -13.99 0.75
N THR A 211 7.07 -13.07 0.72
CA THR A 211 6.07 -12.85 1.76
C THR A 211 4.83 -12.21 1.14
N LEU A 212 3.74 -12.15 1.90
CA LEU A 212 2.67 -11.18 1.63
C LEU A 212 3.26 -9.76 1.68
N ILE A 213 3.08 -9.02 0.59
CA ILE A 213 3.45 -7.61 0.40
C ILE A 213 2.21 -6.80 0.00
N ASN A 214 2.20 -5.51 0.33
CA ASN A 214 1.19 -4.56 -0.13
C ASN A 214 1.36 -4.25 -1.62
N CYS A 215 2.61 -4.29 -2.10
CA CYS A 215 3.06 -4.03 -3.48
C CYS A 215 2.94 -2.57 -3.93
N ASP A 216 2.16 -1.73 -3.23
CA ASP A 216 2.04 -0.30 -3.49
C ASP A 216 2.25 0.53 -2.21
N LEU A 217 3.11 0.05 -1.29
CA LEU A 217 3.27 0.71 0.00
C LEU A 217 4.05 2.02 -0.14
N HIS A 218 3.36 3.14 -0.32
CA HIS A 218 3.96 4.48 -0.28
C HIS A 218 3.60 5.21 1.02
N PRO A 219 4.21 6.37 1.33
CA PRO A 219 3.97 7.03 2.61
C PRO A 219 2.50 7.42 2.86
N ASP A 220 1.68 7.56 1.80
CA ASP A 220 0.24 7.75 1.97
C ASP A 220 -0.53 6.45 2.25
N HIS A 221 0.10 5.29 2.26
CA HIS A 221 -0.50 4.03 2.71
C HIS A 221 -0.07 3.66 4.14
N ILE A 222 0.70 4.54 4.77
CA ILE A 222 1.03 4.45 6.19
C ILE A 222 0.22 5.52 6.92
N ARG A 223 -0.50 5.12 7.96
CA ARG A 223 -1.34 6.01 8.79
C ARG A 223 -1.07 5.76 10.25
N LEU A 224 -1.40 6.74 11.10
CA LEU A 224 -1.37 6.56 12.54
C LEU A 224 -2.77 6.45 13.09
N LEU A 225 -2.96 5.50 14.00
CA LEU A 225 -4.11 5.44 14.90
C LEU A 225 -4.04 6.60 15.92
N ALA A 226 -5.11 6.79 16.69
CA ALA A 226 -5.20 7.88 17.66
C ALA A 226 -4.12 7.82 18.76
N ASP A 227 -3.61 6.62 19.06
CA ASP A 227 -2.53 6.37 20.02
C ASP A 227 -1.12 6.56 19.41
N GLY A 228 -1.03 6.92 18.12
CA GLY A 228 0.22 7.09 17.39
C GLY A 228 0.77 5.81 16.74
N THR A 229 0.09 4.66 16.90
CA THR A 229 0.54 3.39 16.32
C THR A 229 0.44 3.43 14.79
N PRO A 230 1.52 3.11 14.05
CA PRO A 230 1.47 3.04 12.60
C PRO A 230 0.72 1.80 12.10
N VAL A 231 -0.10 1.99 11.09
CA VAL A 231 -0.86 0.95 10.39
C VAL A 231 -0.73 1.11 8.87
N PHE A 232 -0.79 -0.01 8.17
CA PHE A 232 -0.71 -0.12 6.72
C PHE A 232 -2.10 -0.31 6.13
N ILE A 233 -2.43 0.52 5.14
CA ILE A 233 -3.74 0.54 4.49
C ILE A 233 -3.61 0.31 2.99
N ASP A 234 -4.76 0.13 2.35
CA ASP A 234 -4.91 -0.07 0.91
C ASP A 234 -4.18 -1.30 0.38
N TRP A 235 -4.76 -2.48 0.68
CA TRP A 235 -4.20 -3.78 0.33
C TRP A 235 -4.78 -4.33 -0.99
N GLN A 236 -5.40 -3.48 -1.81
CA GLN A 236 -6.05 -3.90 -3.05
C GLN A 236 -5.09 -4.50 -4.10
N GLN A 237 -3.80 -4.22 -4.00
CA GLN A 237 -2.77 -4.73 -4.91
C GLN A 237 -1.83 -5.75 -4.25
N ALA A 238 -2.22 -6.25 -3.08
CA ALA A 238 -1.40 -7.17 -2.33
C ALA A 238 -1.10 -8.44 -3.13
N CYS A 239 0.10 -8.97 -2.95
CA CYS A 239 0.51 -10.22 -3.57
C CYS A 239 1.56 -10.93 -2.70
N TYR A 240 1.89 -12.15 -3.07
CA TYR A 240 3.02 -12.88 -2.53
C TYR A 240 4.25 -12.59 -3.37
N GLY A 241 5.21 -11.87 -2.82
CA GLY A 241 6.35 -11.34 -3.56
C GLY A 241 7.53 -10.97 -2.68
N PRO A 242 8.63 -10.51 -3.28
CA PRO A 242 9.81 -10.11 -2.54
C PRO A 242 9.52 -8.88 -1.67
N PHE A 243 9.81 -8.98 -0.36
CA PHE A 243 9.53 -7.89 0.59
C PHE A 243 10.16 -6.55 0.20
N TYR A 244 11.24 -6.54 -0.61
CA TYR A 244 11.91 -5.33 -1.06
C TYR A 244 10.96 -4.36 -1.78
N LEU A 245 9.91 -4.85 -2.44
CA LEU A 245 8.97 -4.01 -3.18
C LEU A 245 8.16 -3.05 -2.27
N ASP A 246 7.91 -3.46 -1.03
CA ASP A 246 7.26 -2.59 -0.02
C ASP A 246 8.22 -1.59 0.63
N LEU A 247 9.54 -1.80 0.49
CA LEU A 247 10.53 -0.97 1.16
C LEU A 247 10.87 0.29 0.36
N VAL A 248 11.00 0.14 -0.95
CA VAL A 248 11.66 1.15 -1.82
C VAL A 248 10.91 2.47 -1.89
N ASN A 249 9.58 2.43 -1.74
CA ASN A 249 8.71 3.61 -1.78
C ASN A 249 8.78 4.46 -0.52
N TYR A 250 9.23 3.90 0.60
CA TYR A 250 9.17 4.56 1.91
C TYR A 250 10.54 4.80 2.53
N PHE A 251 11.43 3.81 2.51
CA PHE A 251 12.74 3.90 3.16
C PHE A 251 13.80 4.56 2.27
N THR A 252 14.76 5.22 2.91
CA THR A 252 16.05 5.58 2.29
C THR A 252 17.05 4.45 2.52
N VAL A 253 18.25 4.55 1.92
CA VAL A 253 19.33 3.58 2.17
C VAL A 253 19.71 3.56 3.65
N GLU A 254 19.64 4.70 4.34
CA GLU A 254 19.93 4.82 5.76
C GLU A 254 18.82 4.20 6.62
N SER A 255 17.55 4.55 6.36
CA SER A 255 16.44 4.10 7.20
C SER A 255 16.01 2.65 6.94
N VAL A 256 16.29 2.08 5.77
CA VAL A 256 15.93 0.69 5.47
C VAL A 256 16.68 -0.31 6.36
N LEU A 257 17.82 0.07 6.92
CA LEU A 257 18.56 -0.78 7.86
C LEU A 257 17.78 -1.02 9.16
N LEU A 258 16.90 -0.10 9.56
CA LEU A 258 15.99 -0.31 10.70
C LEU A 258 15.04 -1.49 10.43
N TYR A 259 14.54 -1.61 9.20
CA TYR A 259 13.72 -2.75 8.78
C TYR A 259 14.55 -4.04 8.77
N ARG A 260 15.77 -3.99 8.23
CA ARG A 260 16.68 -5.15 8.20
C ARG A 260 16.99 -5.66 9.60
N ASP A 261 17.22 -4.77 10.56
CA ASP A 261 17.49 -5.14 11.95
C ASP A 261 16.24 -5.76 12.60
N ALA A 262 15.06 -5.15 12.41
CA ALA A 262 13.80 -5.72 12.89
C ALA A 262 13.47 -7.08 12.26
N LEU A 263 13.84 -7.31 11.00
CA LEU A 263 13.68 -8.60 10.32
C LEU A 263 14.62 -9.66 10.89
N ALA A 264 15.85 -9.26 11.26
CA ALA A 264 16.80 -10.13 11.96
C ALA A 264 16.28 -10.54 13.34
N ASP A 265 15.69 -9.60 14.09
CA ASP A 265 15.05 -9.87 15.39
C ASP A 265 13.85 -10.83 15.25
N ALA A 266 13.15 -10.78 14.11
CA ALA A 266 12.09 -11.73 13.74
C ALA A 266 12.63 -13.08 13.21
N GLY A 267 13.93 -13.34 13.33
CA GLY A 267 14.55 -14.62 13.02
C GLY A 267 15.06 -14.77 11.58
N TYR A 268 15.27 -13.66 10.85
CA TYR A 268 15.82 -13.71 9.50
C TYR A 268 16.85 -12.62 9.24
N ALA A 269 18.11 -13.00 9.40
CA ALA A 269 19.23 -12.09 9.29
C ALA A 269 19.82 -12.10 7.88
N ILE A 270 19.83 -10.94 7.23
CA ILE A 270 20.58 -10.68 5.99
C ILE A 270 21.79 -9.81 6.32
N PRO A 271 23.00 -10.08 5.79
CA PRO A 271 24.14 -9.18 5.96
C PRO A 271 23.84 -7.77 5.42
N PRO A 272 24.21 -6.67 6.13
CA PRO A 272 23.86 -5.31 5.71
C PRO A 272 24.29 -4.95 4.28
N ALA A 273 25.50 -5.36 3.87
CA ALA A 273 26.00 -5.08 2.52
C ALA A 273 25.13 -5.73 1.42
N ALA A 274 24.80 -7.02 1.58
CA ALA A 274 23.94 -7.75 0.66
C ALA A 274 22.50 -7.18 0.66
N PHE A 275 22.02 -6.75 1.84
CA PHE A 275 20.70 -6.15 1.95
C PHE A 275 20.60 -4.81 1.19
N ILE A 276 21.60 -3.94 1.35
CA ILE A 276 21.65 -2.64 0.67
C ILE A 276 21.75 -2.81 -0.84
N GLU A 277 22.62 -3.71 -1.32
CA GLU A 277 22.77 -3.99 -2.76
C GLU A 277 21.42 -4.37 -3.40
N ARG A 278 20.72 -5.34 -2.78
CA ARG A 278 19.39 -5.78 -3.24
C ARG A 278 18.34 -4.69 -3.15
N PHE A 279 18.36 -3.89 -2.08
CA PHE A 279 17.44 -2.75 -1.92
C PHE A 279 17.62 -1.70 -3.02
N ARG A 280 18.88 -1.37 -3.38
CA ARG A 280 19.18 -0.40 -4.45
C ARG A 280 18.65 -0.84 -5.80
N GLU A 281 18.87 -2.10 -6.15
CA GLU A 281 18.38 -2.66 -7.42
C GLU A 281 16.86 -2.76 -7.44
N ALA A 282 16.23 -3.17 -6.33
CA ALA A 282 14.78 -3.14 -6.18
C ALA A 282 14.21 -1.72 -6.32
N GLY A 283 14.99 -0.67 -6.05
CA GLY A 283 14.61 0.74 -6.20
C GLY A 283 14.15 1.10 -7.62
N ARG A 284 14.56 0.34 -8.65
CA ARG A 284 14.07 0.50 -10.03
C ARG A 284 12.57 0.32 -10.14
N TYR A 285 11.99 -0.53 -9.27
CA TYR A 285 10.55 -0.79 -9.21
C TYR A 285 9.73 0.50 -9.17
N MET A 286 10.12 1.45 -8.32
CA MET A 286 9.43 2.74 -8.19
C MET A 286 9.38 3.49 -9.52
N GLY A 287 10.53 3.58 -10.19
CA GLY A 287 10.63 4.28 -11.46
C GLY A 287 9.76 3.61 -12.52
N LEU A 288 9.89 2.29 -12.65
CA LEU A 288 9.13 1.51 -13.62
C LEU A 288 7.61 1.57 -13.38
N ARG A 289 7.18 1.46 -12.11
CA ARG A 289 5.78 1.50 -11.69
C ARG A 289 5.12 2.86 -11.96
N TYR A 290 5.78 3.95 -11.59
CA TYR A 290 5.17 5.29 -11.64
C TYR A 290 5.45 6.06 -12.94
N LEU A 291 6.26 5.50 -13.86
CA LEU A 291 6.47 6.10 -15.18
C LEU A 291 5.17 6.32 -15.95
N GLU A 292 4.20 5.40 -15.81
CA GLU A 292 2.88 5.51 -16.47
C GLU A 292 2.16 6.83 -16.16
N VAL A 293 2.25 7.32 -14.91
CA VAL A 293 1.60 8.58 -14.49
C VAL A 293 2.07 9.75 -15.35
N GLY A 294 3.39 9.86 -15.57
CA GLY A 294 3.95 10.91 -16.42
C GLY A 294 3.67 10.68 -17.91
N LEU A 295 3.60 9.44 -18.37
CA LEU A 295 3.21 9.12 -19.75
C LEU A 295 1.75 9.51 -20.05
N LEU A 296 0.84 9.26 -19.11
CA LEU A 296 -0.55 9.69 -19.21
C LEU A 296 -0.67 11.22 -19.17
N ALA A 297 0.10 11.88 -18.30
CA ALA A 297 0.16 13.34 -18.23
C ALA A 297 0.68 13.96 -19.53
N TRP A 298 1.70 13.36 -20.16
CA TRP A 298 2.17 13.75 -21.48
C TRP A 298 1.05 13.70 -22.52
N GLN A 299 0.33 12.56 -22.60
CA GLN A 299 -0.76 12.39 -23.56
C GLN A 299 -1.94 13.34 -23.32
N THR A 300 -2.17 13.70 -22.06
CA THR A 300 -3.19 14.70 -21.68
C THR A 300 -2.76 16.11 -22.10
N GLY A 301 -1.45 16.40 -22.03
CA GLY A 301 -0.87 17.68 -22.39
C GLY A 301 -1.20 18.81 -21.40
N GLY A 302 -0.86 20.04 -21.79
CA GLY A 302 -1.18 21.24 -21.02
C GLY A 302 -0.61 21.24 -19.59
N ASP A 303 -1.42 21.71 -18.64
CA ASP A 303 -1.03 21.85 -17.23
C ASP A 303 -0.72 20.50 -16.57
N ALA A 304 -1.39 19.42 -16.99
CA ALA A 304 -1.14 18.08 -16.46
C ALA A 304 0.32 17.66 -16.68
N TRP A 305 0.84 17.87 -17.89
CA TRP A 305 2.25 17.61 -18.18
C TRP A 305 3.18 18.52 -17.39
N GLN A 306 2.90 19.82 -17.32
CA GLN A 306 3.77 20.76 -16.60
C GLN A 306 3.92 20.41 -15.12
N GLN A 307 2.84 19.94 -14.48
CA GLN A 307 2.86 19.53 -13.07
C GLN A 307 3.59 18.20 -12.86
N GLN A 308 3.53 17.29 -13.83
CA GLN A 308 4.10 15.93 -13.71
C GLN A 308 5.51 15.79 -14.31
N ARG A 309 6.00 16.76 -15.07
CA ARG A 309 7.29 16.67 -15.78
C ARG A 309 8.45 16.35 -14.85
N TRP A 310 8.56 17.03 -13.70
CA TRP A 310 9.64 16.77 -12.74
C TRP A 310 9.56 15.34 -12.20
N PHE A 311 8.34 14.87 -11.88
CA PHE A 311 8.10 13.54 -11.33
C PHE A 311 8.40 12.46 -12.37
N PHE A 312 8.09 12.72 -13.64
CA PHE A 312 8.44 11.85 -14.75
C PHE A 312 9.97 11.71 -14.90
N HIS A 313 10.73 12.81 -14.87
CA HIS A 313 12.19 12.73 -14.91
C HIS A 313 12.77 12.00 -13.69
N TYR A 314 12.17 12.18 -12.51
CA TYR A 314 12.53 11.45 -11.30
C TYR A 314 12.31 9.94 -11.46
N CYS A 315 11.12 9.53 -11.91
CA CYS A 315 10.79 8.12 -12.15
C CYS A 315 11.70 7.51 -13.22
N LEU A 316 11.96 8.23 -14.31
CA LEU A 316 12.89 7.79 -15.36
C LEU A 316 14.30 7.59 -14.79
N THR A 317 14.77 8.49 -13.92
CA THR A 317 16.08 8.35 -13.27
C THR A 317 16.14 7.11 -12.38
N LEU A 318 15.10 6.85 -11.58
CA LEU A 318 15.02 5.66 -10.74
C LEU A 318 14.94 4.37 -11.56
N ALA A 319 14.14 4.35 -12.64
CA ALA A 319 14.04 3.18 -13.51
C ALA A 319 15.41 2.81 -14.09
N LEU A 320 16.16 3.82 -14.56
CA LEU A 320 17.45 3.61 -15.23
C LEU A 320 18.59 3.27 -14.27
N ASN A 321 18.58 3.78 -13.04
CA ASN A 321 19.75 3.73 -12.15
C ASN A 321 19.50 3.05 -10.80
N GLY A 322 18.26 2.75 -10.43
CA GLY A 322 17.92 2.32 -9.07
C GLY A 322 18.02 3.45 -8.05
N ARG A 323 18.13 3.08 -6.76
CA ARG A 323 18.39 4.00 -5.64
C ARG A 323 19.85 4.00 -5.20
#